data_AF-A0A7C5YWC9-F1
#
_entry.id   AF-A0A7C5YWC9-F1
#
_cell.length_a   1.000
_cell.length_b   1.000
_cell.length_c   1.000
_cell.angle_alpha   90.00
_cell.angle_beta   90.00
_cell.angle_gamma   90.00
#
_symmetry.space_group_name_H-M   'P 1'
#
loop_
_entity.id
_entity.type
_entity.pdbx_description
1 polymer ?
#
loop_
_entity_poly.entity_id
_entity_poly.type
_entity_poly.pdbx_seq_one_letter_code
_entity_poly.pdbx_strand_id
1 'polypeptide(L)'
;MGEKGFKGFWLALVKMKDVLRFFQLPKDKIVEFIFLLEGYDGMGIVRTLDRDRGIIEVLIAPGDEKNFNLFLESVKTDLEVKEIERPEGVKSISDEG
;
A
#
# COMPACT_ATOMS: atom_id res chain seq x y z
N MET A 1 14.28 35.89 -9.93
CA MET A 1 13.51 35.41 -8.76
C MET A 1 12.13 35.05 -9.27
N GLY A 2 11.66 33.81 -9.46
CA GLY A 2 12.17 32.47 -9.22
C GLY A 2 11.16 31.46 -9.77
N GLU A 3 10.96 31.39 -11.10
CA GLU A 3 10.05 30.43 -11.76
C GLU A 3 10.42 28.96 -11.50
N LYS A 4 11.68 28.70 -11.11
CA LYS A 4 12.15 27.37 -10.74
C LYS A 4 11.51 26.83 -9.44
N GLY A 5 11.00 27.70 -8.57
CA GLY A 5 10.34 27.32 -7.32
C GLY A 5 8.90 26.82 -7.53
N PHE A 6 8.13 27.50 -8.38
CA PHE A 6 6.72 27.16 -8.63
C PHE A 6 6.60 25.86 -9.44
N LYS A 7 7.44 25.66 -10.46
CA LYS A 7 7.42 24.44 -11.27
C LYS A 7 7.94 23.21 -10.51
N GLY A 8 8.93 23.38 -9.63
CA GLY A 8 9.41 22.31 -8.74
C GLY A 8 8.40 21.92 -7.66
N PHE A 9 7.72 22.92 -7.09
CA PHE A 9 6.62 22.72 -6.15
C PHE A 9 5.40 22.08 -6.81
N TRP A 10 5.04 22.53 -8.02
CA TRP A 10 3.94 21.94 -8.80
C TRP A 10 4.29 20.53 -9.30
N LEU A 11 5.54 20.25 -9.71
CA LEU A 11 5.97 18.88 -10.01
C LEU A 11 5.97 17.97 -8.79
N ALA A 12 6.31 18.48 -7.60
CA ALA A 12 6.23 17.72 -6.35
C ALA A 12 4.77 17.42 -5.95
N LEU A 13 3.87 18.39 -6.13
CA LEU A 13 2.43 18.21 -5.95
C LEU A 13 1.82 17.24 -6.97
N VAL A 14 2.32 17.23 -8.21
CA VAL A 14 1.90 16.29 -9.27
C VAL A 14 2.52 14.89 -9.11
N LYS A 15 3.52 14.72 -8.23
CA LYS A 15 4.20 13.43 -7.99
C LYS A 15 3.63 12.61 -6.84
N MET A 16 2.46 12.96 -6.29
CA MET A 16 1.75 12.12 -5.33
C MET A 16 0.91 11.08 -6.08
N LYS A 17 1.59 10.14 -6.74
CA LYS A 17 0.94 8.86 -7.07
C LYS A 17 0.97 8.03 -5.80
N ASP A 18 -0.19 7.60 -5.35
CA ASP A 18 -0.32 6.61 -4.28
C ASP A 18 0.72 5.49 -4.46
N VAL A 19 1.36 5.09 -3.36
CA VAL A 19 2.35 4.03 -3.41
C VAL A 19 1.62 2.69 -3.32
N LEU A 20 1.54 1.98 -4.44
CA LEU A 20 0.96 0.65 -4.50
C LEU A 20 2.00 -0.43 -4.20
N ARG A 21 1.74 -1.27 -3.19
CA ARG A 21 2.59 -2.41 -2.82
C ARG A 21 1.76 -3.68 -2.73
N PHE A 22 2.41 -4.82 -2.96
CA PHE A 22 1.78 -6.13 -2.97
C PHE A 22 2.31 -6.99 -1.84
N PHE A 23 1.42 -7.74 -1.20
CA PHE A 23 1.79 -8.60 -0.07
C PHE A 23 1.13 -9.96 -0.19
N GLN A 24 1.81 -10.96 0.36
CA GLN A 24 1.29 -12.28 0.60
C GLN A 24 1.25 -12.56 2.11
N LEU A 25 0.14 -13.12 2.58
CA LEU A 25 -0.07 -13.54 3.96
C LEU A 25 -1.06 -14.71 4.02
N PRO A 26 -1.12 -15.51 5.11
CA PRO A 26 -2.12 -16.56 5.26
C PRO A 26 -3.55 -16.00 5.09
N LYS A 27 -4.41 -16.75 4.39
CA LYS A 27 -5.75 -16.26 4.00
C LYS A 27 -6.66 -15.91 5.18
N ASP A 28 -6.45 -16.57 6.32
CA ASP A 28 -7.12 -16.31 7.59
C ASP A 28 -6.61 -15.05 8.30
N LYS A 29 -5.42 -14.55 7.93
CA LYS A 29 -4.83 -13.31 8.43
C LYS A 29 -5.19 -12.07 7.63
N ILE A 30 -5.80 -12.20 6.46
CA ILE A 30 -6.21 -11.06 5.62
C ILE A 30 -7.13 -10.10 6.38
N VAL A 31 -8.16 -10.62 7.05
CA VAL A 31 -9.13 -9.79 7.79
C VAL A 31 -8.46 -9.09 8.97
N GLU A 32 -7.54 -9.79 9.65
CA GLU A 32 -6.77 -9.23 10.77
C GLU A 32 -5.85 -8.09 10.30
N PHE A 33 -5.14 -8.26 9.18
CA PHE A 33 -4.32 -7.21 8.58
C PHE A 33 -5.14 -5.97 8.22
N ILE A 34 -6.30 -6.15 7.57
CA ILE A 34 -7.21 -5.06 7.21
C ILE A 34 -7.67 -4.32 8.46
N PHE A 35 -8.16 -5.05 9.47
CA PHE A 35 -8.63 -4.49 10.72
C PHE A 35 -7.56 -3.66 11.44
N LEU A 36 -6.32 -4.17 11.49
CA LEU A 36 -5.22 -3.45 12.12
C LEU A 36 -4.84 -2.18 11.34
N LEU A 37 -4.83 -2.24 10.00
CA LEU A 37 -4.53 -1.06 9.17
C LEU A 37 -5.64 0.00 9.28
N GLU A 38 -6.91 -0.39 9.27
CA GLU A 38 -8.06 0.51 9.42
C GLU A 38 -8.08 1.24 10.78
N GLY A 39 -7.39 0.70 11.79
CA GLY A 39 -7.15 1.39 13.06
C GLY A 39 -6.27 2.64 12.93
N TYR A 40 -5.55 2.80 11.81
CA TYR A 40 -4.75 3.97 11.48
C TYR A 40 -5.49 4.84 10.46
N ASP A 41 -6.03 5.97 10.93
CA ASP A 41 -6.82 6.88 10.10
C ASP A 41 -6.05 7.34 8.85
N GLY A 42 -6.59 7.01 7.68
CA GLY A 42 -6.09 7.49 6.39
C GLY A 42 -4.78 6.87 5.88
N MET A 43 -4.18 5.87 6.55
CA MET A 43 -2.85 5.35 6.18
C MET A 43 -2.83 4.66 4.79
N GLY A 44 -3.91 3.99 4.42
CA GLY A 44 -4.01 3.31 3.12
C GLY A 44 -5.28 2.48 2.98
N ILE A 45 -5.48 1.94 1.78
CA ILE A 45 -6.60 1.07 1.42
C ILE A 45 -6.06 -0.30 1.02
N VAL A 46 -6.69 -1.36 1.53
CA VAL A 46 -6.35 -2.75 1.16
C VAL A 46 -7.36 -3.30 0.16
N ARG A 47 -6.89 -3.98 -0.88
CA ARG A 47 -7.73 -4.83 -1.75
C ARG A 47 -7.20 -6.25 -1.72
N THR A 48 -8.10 -7.22 -1.53
CA THR A 48 -7.75 -8.63 -1.70
C THR A 48 -7.77 -8.97 -3.19
N LEU A 49 -6.63 -9.39 -3.72
CA LEU A 49 -6.47 -9.74 -5.14
C LEU A 49 -6.74 -11.21 -5.39
N ASP A 50 -6.29 -12.08 -4.47
CA ASP A 50 -6.54 -13.51 -4.50
C ASP A 50 -6.63 -14.05 -3.07
N ARG A 51 -7.84 -14.46 -2.66
CA ARG A 51 -8.08 -14.95 -1.30
C ARG A 51 -7.42 -16.30 -1.04
N ASP A 52 -7.36 -17.18 -2.03
CA ASP A 52 -6.85 -18.53 -1.86
C ASP A 52 -5.32 -18.55 -1.78
N ARG A 53 -4.66 -17.70 -2.59
CA ARG A 53 -3.20 -17.49 -2.55
C ARG A 53 -2.75 -16.55 -1.43
N GLY A 54 -3.69 -15.84 -0.81
CA GLY A 54 -3.40 -14.91 0.27
C GLY A 54 -2.75 -13.61 -0.23
N ILE A 55 -3.16 -13.11 -1.38
CA ILE A 55 -2.54 -11.96 -2.04
C ILE A 55 -3.41 -10.73 -1.86
N ILE A 56 -2.80 -9.65 -1.38
CA ILE A 56 -3.41 -8.33 -1.25
C ILE A 56 -2.55 -7.27 -1.95
N GLU A 57 -3.18 -6.17 -2.29
CA GLU A 57 -2.50 -4.91 -2.57
C GLU A 57 -2.86 -3.87 -1.52
N VAL A 58 -1.91 -2.99 -1.19
CA VAL A 58 -2.14 -1.83 -0.35
C VAL A 58 -1.81 -0.58 -1.15
N LEU A 59 -2.82 0.28 -1.28
CA LEU A 59 -2.68 1.63 -1.79
C LEU A 59 -2.35 2.55 -0.60
N ILE A 60 -1.09 2.95 -0.47
CA ILE A 60 -0.62 3.75 0.65
C ILE A 60 -0.88 5.22 0.35
N ALA A 61 -1.44 5.92 1.34
CA ALA A 61 -1.72 7.34 1.22
C ALA A 61 -0.42 8.14 0.98
N PRO A 62 -0.43 9.16 0.09
CA PRO A 62 0.76 9.94 -0.19
C PRO A 62 1.32 10.62 1.07
N GLY A 63 2.60 10.38 1.36
CA GLY A 63 3.28 10.94 2.54
C GLY A 63 3.18 10.07 3.80
N ASP A 64 2.42 8.97 3.77
CA ASP A 64 2.26 8.04 4.90
C ASP A 64 3.17 6.81 4.81
N GLU A 65 4.07 6.73 3.83
CA GLU A 65 4.92 5.56 3.57
C GLU A 65 5.76 5.18 4.79
N LYS A 66 6.22 6.18 5.54
CA LYS A 66 6.99 5.95 6.78
C LYS A 66 6.13 5.31 7.86
N ASN A 67 4.91 5.80 8.08
CA ASN A 67 4.01 5.26 9.09
C ASN A 67 3.51 3.88 8.68
N PHE A 68 3.22 3.67 7.39
CA PHE A 68 2.92 2.36 6.85
C PHE A 68 4.07 1.37 7.06
N ASN A 69 5.33 1.78 6.85
CA ASN A 69 6.48 0.92 7.14
C ASN A 69 6.58 0.57 8.62
N LEU A 70 6.32 1.52 9.53
CA LEU A 70 6.29 1.23 10.98
C LEU A 70 5.17 0.25 11.35
N PHE A 71 3.99 0.43 10.77
CA PHE A 71 2.88 -0.51 10.90
C PHE A 71 3.28 -1.90 10.40
N LEU A 72 3.80 -2.00 9.17
CA LEU A 72 4.20 -3.26 8.56
C LEU A 72 5.25 -3.97 9.42
N GLU A 73 6.27 -3.26 9.90
CA GLU A 73 7.28 -3.83 10.80
C GLU A 73 6.67 -4.37 12.10
N SER A 74 5.62 -3.73 12.62
CA SER A 74 4.95 -4.16 13.85
C SER A 74 4.08 -5.42 13.69
N VAL A 75 3.55 -5.70 12.49
CA VAL A 75 2.62 -6.81 12.26
C VAL A 75 3.19 -7.95 11.41
N LYS A 76 4.25 -7.72 10.63
CA LYS A 76 4.72 -8.67 9.60
C LYS A 76 5.12 -10.04 10.15
N THR A 77 5.68 -10.10 11.35
CA THR A 77 6.12 -11.37 11.96
C THR A 77 4.93 -12.16 12.46
N ASP A 78 3.99 -11.50 13.15
CA ASP A 78 2.83 -12.16 13.78
C ASP A 78 1.78 -12.60 12.75
N LEU A 79 1.65 -11.85 11.65
CA LEU A 79 0.72 -12.15 10.56
C LEU A 79 1.38 -12.85 9.37
N GLU A 80 2.68 -13.17 9.47
CA GLU A 80 3.48 -13.80 8.41
C GLU A 80 3.41 -13.03 7.05
N VAL A 81 3.35 -11.71 7.11
CA VAL A 81 3.24 -10.84 5.94
C VAL A 81 4.56 -10.78 5.20
N LYS A 82 4.53 -11.04 3.90
CA LYS A 82 5.67 -10.93 2.99
C LYS A 82 5.33 -9.94 1.90
N GLU A 83 6.19 -8.95 1.72
CA GLU A 83 6.14 -8.14 0.51
C GLU A 83 6.56 -8.98 -0.69
N ILE A 84 5.84 -8.82 -1.79
CA ILE A 84 6.08 -9.53 -3.05
C ILE A 84 6.13 -8.53 -4.19
N GLU A 85 6.78 -8.94 -5.28
CA GLU A 85 6.64 -8.25 -6.56
C GLU A 85 5.18 -8.34 -7.05
N ARG A 86 4.84 -7.51 -8.03
CA ARG A 86 3.52 -7.53 -8.65
C ARG A 86 3.15 -8.95 -9.10
N PRO A 87 2.07 -9.54 -8.55
CA PRO A 87 1.68 -10.90 -8.87
C PRO A 87 1.07 -11.01 -10.28
N GLU A 88 1.41 -12.06 -11.00
CA GLU A 88 0.78 -12.41 -12.28
C GLU A 88 -0.62 -12.99 -12.08
N GLY A 89 -1.50 -12.76 -13.07
CA GLY A 89 -2.82 -13.38 -13.16
C GLY A 89 -3.88 -12.80 -12.21
N VAL A 90 -3.62 -11.67 -11.57
CA VAL A 90 -4.61 -10.96 -10.74
C VAL A 90 -4.85 -9.54 -11.28
N LYS A 91 -6.08 -9.04 -11.11
CA LYS A 91 -6.46 -7.69 -11.53
C LYS A 91 -6.17 -6.69 -10.42
N SER A 92 -5.20 -5.80 -10.63
CA SER A 92 -4.83 -4.73 -9.68
C SER A 92 -5.61 -3.45 -9.97
N ILE A 93 -5.76 -2.58 -8.98
CA ILE A 93 -6.25 -1.21 -9.22
C ILE A 93 -5.41 -0.45 -10.26
N SER A 94 -4.12 -0.77 -10.36
CA SER A 94 -3.23 -0.16 -11.36
C SER A 94 -3.51 -0.58 -12.81
N ASP A 95 -4.37 -1.59 -13.03
CA ASP A 95 -4.84 -2.01 -14.36
C ASP A 95 -6.07 -1.24 -14.84
N GLU A 96 -6.75 -0.53 -13.94
CA GLU A 96 -8.03 0.15 -14.21
C GLU A 96 -7.83 1.57 -14.81
N GLY A 97 -6.72 1.79 -15.52
CA GLY A 97 -6.33 3.05 -16.16
C GLY A 97 -7.21 3.47 -17.33
#